data_AF-A0A0B2WXG1-F1
#
_entry.id   AF-A0A0B2WXG1-F1
#
_cell.length_a   1.000
_cell.length_b   1.000
_cell.length_c   1.000
_cell.angle_alpha   90.00
_cell.angle_beta   90.00
_cell.angle_gamma   90.00
#
_symmetry.space_group_name_H-M   'P 1'
#
loop_
_entity.id
_entity.type
_entity.pdbx_description
1 polymer ?
#
loop_
_entity_poly.entity_id
_entity_poly.type
_entity_poly.pdbx_seq_one_letter_code
_entity_poly.pdbx_strand_id
1 'polypeptide(L)'
;MASLAAAWRTGSSHPLRRAAARGALAVQGARQYASVPGRNKIVRELDRASRQSSAKMAKEQSMSDLQKLANAEYFKDGGGPLFPGTFVSLPLSRQPRAPYEFVQYQMSRLRHWLLCATSVLNFKLKSMPSWTTRPRWKARRRAIAPTAKAMYREMLEAFAAGDKVTLNKICLGEFAKKLGAAIDRRDPKERVRFEVVRYNGGLFYPRLKSHQIHEVNPFDRSVVTEQAVVAIASTQQASRVSAATGETVPGSLRLQEKIEYVVLSRQANQRTFETSPWRIWGTTSATTLDAYLREKAVIDKEQARRAGWTGSATK
;
A
#
# COMPACT_ATOMS: atom_id res chain seq x y z
N MET A 1 -5.51 55.93 -21.93
CA MET A 1 -5.40 56.91 -20.83
C MET A 1 -5.53 56.14 -19.53
N ALA A 2 -4.42 55.77 -18.89
CA ALA A 2 -3.57 56.62 -18.04
C ALA A 2 -4.11 56.70 -16.60
N SER A 3 -3.30 56.18 -15.66
CA SER A 3 -3.11 56.59 -14.25
C SER A 3 -2.51 55.35 -13.56
N LEU A 4 -1.20 55.16 -13.28
CA LEU A 4 -0.11 56.02 -12.80
C LEU A 4 -0.47 56.96 -11.65
N ALA A 5 -0.09 56.55 -10.43
CA ALA A 5 0.61 57.33 -9.40
C ALA A 5 0.54 56.58 -8.05
N ALA A 6 1.39 56.75 -7.04
CA ALA A 6 2.75 57.29 -6.84
C ALA A 6 2.96 57.32 -5.31
N ALA A 7 4.20 57.11 -4.83
CA ALA A 7 4.82 57.77 -3.66
C ALA A 7 6.14 57.00 -3.32
N TRP A 8 7.37 57.48 -3.55
CA TRP A 8 8.10 58.63 -2.94
C TRP A 8 8.14 58.49 -1.41
N ARG A 9 9.27 58.44 -0.68
CA ARG A 9 10.49 59.29 -0.62
C ARG A 9 11.51 58.64 0.35
N THR A 10 12.83 58.58 0.05
CA THR A 10 13.95 59.43 0.58
C THR A 10 14.05 59.55 2.11
N GLY A 11 15.19 59.50 2.79
CA GLY A 11 16.62 59.54 2.45
C GLY A 11 17.44 59.34 3.74
N SER A 12 18.73 58.97 3.61
CA SER A 12 19.93 59.71 4.09
C SER A 12 20.16 59.62 5.62
N SER A 13 21.35 59.55 6.23
CA SER A 13 22.72 59.94 5.91
C SER A 13 23.63 59.40 7.07
N HIS A 14 24.81 58.81 6.81
CA HIS A 14 26.17 59.42 6.91
C HIS A 14 27.00 59.03 8.17
N PRO A 15 28.35 59.22 8.15
CA PRO A 15 29.32 58.14 8.43
C PRO A 15 30.39 58.52 9.50
N LEU A 16 31.55 57.85 9.43
CA LEU A 16 32.91 58.18 9.95
C LEU A 16 33.41 57.32 11.11
N ARG A 17 34.52 56.60 10.90
CA ARG A 17 35.85 57.08 11.38
C ARG A 17 37.02 56.24 10.85
N ARG A 18 38.07 56.99 10.49
CA ARG A 18 39.41 56.60 10.02
C ARG A 18 40.35 56.24 11.18
N ALA A 19 41.43 55.49 10.86
CA ALA A 19 42.87 55.82 11.03
C ALA A 19 43.68 54.50 11.11
N ALA A 20 44.60 54.17 10.20
CA ALA A 20 46.02 54.60 10.08
C ALA A 20 46.87 54.09 11.28
N ALA A 21 48.11 53.54 11.18
CA ALA A 21 49.12 53.44 10.13
C ALA A 21 50.21 52.38 10.51
N ARG A 22 50.98 51.94 9.49
CA ARG A 22 52.43 51.61 9.42
C ARG A 22 53.17 50.77 10.48
N GLY A 23 53.92 49.78 9.96
CA GLY A 23 55.15 49.17 10.53
C GLY A 23 55.48 47.85 9.83
N ALA A 24 56.35 47.84 8.80
CA ALA A 24 57.79 47.55 8.83
C ALA A 24 58.16 46.04 8.72
N LEU A 25 58.76 45.70 7.57
CA LEU A 25 59.78 44.68 7.25
C LEU A 25 60.02 43.48 8.21
N ALA A 26 59.91 42.27 7.68
CA ALA A 26 60.89 41.19 7.91
C ALA A 26 60.75 40.07 6.86
N VAL A 27 61.77 39.94 6.02
CA VAL A 27 62.05 38.75 5.21
C VAL A 27 62.72 37.71 6.11
N GLN A 28 62.12 36.54 6.28
CA GLN A 28 62.85 35.33 6.69
C GLN A 28 62.30 34.12 5.93
N GLY A 29 63.14 33.60 5.03
CA GLY A 29 62.93 32.31 4.40
C GLY A 29 63.20 31.19 5.40
N ALA A 30 62.22 30.30 5.59
CA ALA A 30 62.42 29.03 6.25
C ALA A 30 62.18 27.91 5.22
N ARG A 31 63.26 27.27 4.79
CA ARG A 31 63.21 26.01 4.03
C ARG A 31 62.62 24.94 4.95
N GLN A 32 61.37 24.54 4.70
CA GLN A 32 60.77 23.38 5.36
C GLN A 32 61.19 22.11 4.63
N TYR A 33 62.09 21.34 5.22
CA TYR A 33 62.32 19.96 4.82
C TYR A 33 61.10 19.13 5.21
N ALA A 34 60.50 18.43 4.23
CA ALA A 34 59.44 17.46 4.47
C ALA A 34 60.02 16.30 5.31
N SER A 35 59.72 16.27 6.60
CA SER A 35 60.05 15.13 7.43
C SER A 35 59.12 13.97 7.08
N VAL A 36 59.70 12.86 6.64
CA VAL A 36 58.95 11.63 6.40
C VAL A 36 58.33 11.18 7.73
N PRO A 37 57.01 10.94 7.81
CA PRO A 37 56.38 10.52 9.05
C PRO A 37 57.00 9.20 9.52
N GLY A 38 57.47 9.16 10.77
CA GLY A 38 58.03 7.93 11.33
C GLY A 38 57.04 6.77 11.24
N ARG A 39 57.55 5.55 10.97
CA ARG A 39 56.77 4.32 10.73
C ARG A 39 55.61 4.10 11.72
N ASN A 40 55.81 4.45 13.00
CA ASN A 40 54.78 4.33 14.05
C ASN A 40 53.59 5.29 13.86
N LYS A 41 53.81 6.46 13.26
CA LYS A 41 52.77 7.43 12.93
C LYS A 41 51.92 6.93 11.74
N ILE A 42 52.57 6.34 10.74
CA ILE A 42 51.91 5.72 9.59
C ILE A 42 51.02 4.56 10.04
N VAL A 43 51.53 3.67 10.91
CA VAL A 43 50.75 2.54 11.45
C VAL A 43 49.53 3.02 12.23
N ARG A 44 49.67 4.06 13.07
CA ARG A 44 48.53 4.62 13.82
C ARG A 44 47.49 5.30 12.92
N GLU A 45 47.92 5.93 11.83
CA GLU A 45 47.01 6.51 10.85
C GLU A 45 46.31 5.44 10.02
N LEU A 46 47.01 4.36 9.66
CA LEU A 46 46.41 3.18 9.02
C LEU A 46 45.39 2.49 9.93
N ASP A 47 45.68 2.33 11.23
CA ASP A 47 44.73 1.79 12.20
C ASP A 47 43.51 2.70 12.40
N ARG A 48 43.71 4.03 12.41
CA ARG A 48 42.60 4.98 12.48
C ARG A 48 41.76 4.96 11.21
N ALA A 49 42.39 4.92 10.03
CA ALA A 49 41.70 4.81 8.76
C ALA A 49 40.96 3.47 8.65
N SER A 50 41.57 2.38 9.11
CA SER A 50 40.96 1.06 9.19
C SER A 50 39.74 1.08 10.11
N ARG A 51 39.86 1.58 11.35
CA ARG A 51 38.71 1.73 12.27
C ARG A 51 37.63 2.65 11.74
N GLN A 52 37.99 3.72 11.04
CA GLN A 52 37.02 4.60 10.39
C GLN A 52 36.33 3.92 9.20
N SER A 53 37.05 3.07 8.46
CA SER A 53 36.48 2.25 7.39
C SER A 53 35.57 1.15 7.95
N SER A 54 35.96 0.48 9.03
CA SER A 54 35.16 -0.52 9.73
C SER A 54 33.92 0.10 10.39
N ALA A 55 34.04 1.31 10.95
CA ALA A 55 32.90 2.06 11.48
C ALA A 55 31.98 2.60 10.37
N LYS A 56 32.51 2.92 9.19
CA LYS A 56 31.71 3.25 8.00
C LYS A 56 31.02 2.02 7.41
N MET A 57 31.67 0.85 7.39
CA MET A 57 31.04 -0.42 7.00
C MET A 57 30.00 -0.88 8.04
N ALA A 58 30.21 -0.64 9.33
CA ALA A 58 29.17 -0.84 10.36
C ALA A 58 28.01 0.16 10.25
N LYS A 59 28.21 1.26 9.48
CA LYS A 59 27.20 2.26 9.11
C LYS A 59 26.56 1.96 7.75
N GLU A 60 27.04 0.95 7.01
CA GLU A 60 26.22 0.25 6.04
C GLU A 60 25.16 -0.47 6.86
N GLN A 61 23.90 -0.14 6.57
CA GLN A 61 22.70 -0.50 7.34
C GLN A 61 22.85 -1.89 8.00
N SER A 62 22.84 -1.92 9.34
CA SER A 62 22.82 -3.17 10.11
C SER A 62 21.85 -4.15 9.45
N MET A 63 22.23 -5.42 9.28
CA MET A 63 21.39 -6.45 8.67
C MET A 63 19.95 -6.47 9.25
N SER A 64 19.81 -6.10 10.53
CA SER A 64 18.50 -5.93 11.18
C SER A 64 17.66 -4.81 10.59
N ASP A 65 18.26 -3.68 10.22
CA ASP A 65 17.57 -2.52 9.66
C ASP A 65 17.23 -2.74 8.19
N LEU A 66 18.11 -3.41 7.45
CA LEU A 66 17.82 -3.85 6.08
C LEU A 66 16.66 -4.87 6.07
N GLN A 67 16.61 -5.79 7.04
CA GLN A 67 15.48 -6.71 7.23
C GLN A 67 14.17 -5.98 7.62
N LYS A 68 14.23 -4.98 8.51
CA LYS A 68 13.05 -4.17 8.84
C LYS A 68 12.52 -3.41 7.63
N LEU A 69 13.40 -2.83 6.83
CA LEU A 69 13.05 -2.09 5.62
C LEU A 69 12.42 -3.01 4.58
N ALA A 70 13.04 -4.16 4.31
CA ALA A 70 12.51 -5.16 3.39
C ALA A 70 11.11 -5.67 3.83
N ASN A 71 10.90 -5.92 5.12
CA ASN A 71 9.58 -6.29 5.65
C ASN A 71 8.56 -5.16 5.50
N ALA A 72 8.96 -3.92 5.77
CA ALA A 72 8.08 -2.77 5.61
C ALA A 72 7.66 -2.56 4.16
N GLU A 73 8.59 -2.70 3.21
CA GLU A 73 8.30 -2.66 1.77
C GLU A 73 7.39 -3.81 1.34
N TYR A 74 7.65 -5.03 1.82
CA TYR A 74 6.81 -6.20 1.53
C TYR A 74 5.35 -5.98 1.94
N PHE A 75 5.09 -5.47 3.16
CA PHE A 75 3.72 -5.20 3.61
C PHE A 75 3.11 -3.99 2.89
N LYS A 76 3.92 -2.98 2.54
CA LYS A 76 3.48 -1.82 1.77
C LYS A 76 3.05 -2.19 0.35
N ASP A 77 3.74 -3.13 -0.27
CA ASP A 77 3.44 -3.63 -1.60
C ASP A 77 2.36 -4.73 -1.62
N GLY A 78 1.70 -4.95 -0.49
CA GLY A 78 0.59 -5.89 -0.39
C GLY A 78 1.01 -7.36 -0.35
N GLY A 79 2.26 -7.66 -0.01
CA GLY A 79 2.75 -9.02 0.12
C GLY A 79 2.03 -9.84 1.21
N GLY A 80 1.48 -9.18 2.23
CA GLY A 80 0.69 -9.84 3.27
C GLY A 80 -0.61 -10.46 2.72
N PRO A 81 -1.10 -11.55 3.36
CA PRO A 81 -2.38 -12.16 2.98
C PRO A 81 -3.55 -11.19 3.17
N LEU A 82 -4.69 -11.48 2.54
CA LEU A 82 -5.98 -10.88 2.90
C LEU A 82 -6.14 -10.99 4.41
N PHE A 83 -6.65 -9.95 5.11
CA PHE A 83 -6.61 -10.04 6.57
C PHE A 83 -7.42 -11.25 7.06
N PRO A 84 -6.90 -11.95 8.08
CA PRO A 84 -7.59 -13.11 8.63
C PRO A 84 -8.99 -12.71 9.10
N GLY A 85 -9.97 -13.56 8.81
CA GLY A 85 -11.37 -13.29 9.17
C GLY A 85 -12.06 -12.25 8.28
N THR A 86 -11.56 -12.00 7.07
CA THR A 86 -12.29 -11.20 6.07
C THR A 86 -13.51 -11.97 5.58
N PHE A 87 -14.69 -11.58 6.04
CA PHE A 87 -15.93 -12.25 5.68
C PHE A 87 -16.63 -11.58 4.49
N VAL A 88 -16.73 -12.28 3.37
CA VAL A 88 -17.37 -11.80 2.15
C VAL A 88 -18.70 -12.51 1.96
N SER A 89 -19.81 -11.79 2.18
CA SER A 89 -21.14 -12.40 2.12
C SER A 89 -21.45 -12.98 0.72
N LEU A 90 -21.93 -14.23 0.68
CA LEU A 90 -22.58 -14.85 -0.47
C LEU A 90 -23.76 -14.01 -0.98
N PRO A 91 -24.02 -14.02 -2.31
CA PRO A 91 -25.26 -13.48 -2.86
C PRO A 91 -26.45 -14.27 -2.32
N LEU A 92 -27.62 -13.62 -2.22
CA LEU A 92 -28.82 -14.22 -1.61
C LEU A 92 -29.19 -15.57 -2.25
N SER A 93 -28.99 -15.71 -3.56
CA SER A 93 -29.26 -16.95 -4.31
C SER A 93 -28.37 -18.14 -3.94
N ARG A 94 -27.21 -17.91 -3.30
CA ARG A 94 -26.23 -18.95 -2.94
C ARG A 94 -26.09 -19.14 -1.43
N GLN A 95 -27.02 -18.61 -0.63
CA GLN A 95 -26.97 -18.82 0.81
C GLN A 95 -27.33 -20.27 1.18
N PRO A 96 -26.80 -20.79 2.31
CA PRO A 96 -27.16 -22.12 2.80
C PRO A 96 -28.68 -22.25 2.97
N ARG A 97 -29.25 -23.37 2.49
CA ARG A 97 -30.69 -23.65 2.58
C ARG A 97 -31.08 -24.33 3.88
N ALA A 98 -30.16 -25.09 4.49
CA ALA A 98 -30.41 -25.74 5.76
C ALA A 98 -30.52 -24.69 6.88
N PRO A 99 -31.53 -24.77 7.78
CA PRO A 99 -31.81 -23.73 8.76
C PRO A 99 -30.66 -23.54 9.75
N TYR A 100 -30.06 -24.64 10.21
CA TYR A 100 -28.91 -24.60 11.12
C TYR A 100 -27.69 -23.92 10.48
N GLU A 101 -27.30 -24.34 9.28
CA GLU A 101 -26.19 -23.74 8.54
C GLU A 101 -26.45 -22.27 8.21
N PHE A 102 -27.69 -21.92 7.88
CA PHE A 102 -28.10 -20.55 7.63
C PHE A 102 -27.90 -19.67 8.87
N VAL A 103 -28.42 -20.10 10.04
CA VAL A 103 -28.26 -19.37 11.30
C VAL A 103 -26.77 -19.25 11.66
N GLN A 104 -26.02 -20.34 11.58
CA GLN A 104 -24.58 -20.34 11.87
C GLN A 104 -23.81 -19.41 10.94
N TYR A 105 -24.16 -19.39 9.65
CA TYR A 105 -23.58 -18.47 8.66
C TYR A 105 -23.90 -17.01 8.97
N GLN A 106 -25.16 -16.67 9.29
CA GLN A 106 -25.52 -15.28 9.62
C GLN A 106 -24.90 -14.83 10.95
N MET A 107 -24.81 -15.71 11.94
CA MET A 107 -24.11 -15.43 13.21
C MET A 107 -22.63 -15.16 13.00
N SER A 108 -21.96 -15.99 12.18
CA SER A 108 -20.57 -15.80 11.80
C SER A 108 -20.38 -14.47 11.08
N ARG A 109 -21.25 -14.18 10.09
CA ARG A 109 -21.25 -12.91 9.37
C ARG A 109 -21.43 -11.71 10.30
N LEU A 110 -22.36 -11.77 11.25
CA LEU A 110 -22.62 -10.69 12.21
C LEU A 110 -21.41 -10.46 13.12
N ARG A 111 -20.82 -11.54 13.65
CA ARG A 111 -19.59 -11.48 14.46
C ARG A 111 -18.46 -10.79 13.70
N HIS A 112 -18.22 -11.18 12.45
CA HIS A 112 -17.17 -10.57 11.63
C HIS A 112 -17.48 -9.12 11.25
N TRP A 113 -18.74 -8.80 10.96
CA TRP A 113 -19.16 -7.42 10.75
C TRP A 113 -18.87 -6.57 11.99
N LEU A 114 -19.16 -7.09 13.19
CA LEU A 114 -18.87 -6.40 14.45
C LEU A 114 -17.37 -6.19 14.63
N LEU A 115 -16.55 -7.22 14.45
CA LEU A 115 -15.08 -7.13 14.52
C LEU A 115 -14.54 -6.07 13.55
N CYS A 116 -14.94 -6.13 12.29
CA CYS A 116 -14.57 -5.14 11.29
C CYS A 116 -15.00 -3.72 11.68
N ALA A 117 -16.25 -3.55 12.12
CA ALA A 117 -16.78 -2.27 12.57
C ALA A 117 -16.00 -1.72 13.78
N THR A 118 -15.66 -2.56 14.75
CA THR A 118 -14.86 -2.17 15.92
C THR A 118 -13.45 -1.74 15.53
N SER A 119 -12.80 -2.39 14.56
CA SER A 119 -11.46 -1.99 14.09
C SER A 119 -11.47 -0.56 13.50
N VAL A 120 -12.45 -0.27 12.65
CA VAL A 120 -12.65 1.04 12.03
C VAL A 120 -13.03 2.10 13.06
N LEU A 121 -13.89 1.73 14.02
CA LEU A 121 -14.30 2.63 15.10
C LEU A 121 -13.13 2.94 16.02
N ASN A 122 -12.34 1.95 16.42
CA ASN A 122 -11.16 2.13 17.26
C ASN A 122 -10.18 3.11 16.59
N PHE A 123 -9.88 2.93 15.31
CA PHE A 123 -9.01 3.85 14.58
C PHE A 123 -9.59 5.27 14.49
N LYS A 124 -10.90 5.38 14.28
CA LYS A 124 -11.60 6.68 14.29
C LYS A 124 -11.50 7.37 15.66
N LEU A 125 -11.73 6.65 16.75
CA LEU A 125 -11.63 7.18 18.12
C LEU A 125 -10.19 7.58 18.47
N LYS A 126 -9.19 6.76 18.10
CA LYS A 126 -7.77 7.12 18.23
C LYS A 126 -7.42 8.40 17.49
N SER A 127 -8.12 8.72 16.40
CA SER A 127 -7.91 9.94 15.61
C SER A 127 -8.55 11.20 16.20
N MET A 128 -9.25 11.10 17.33
CA MET A 128 -9.84 12.23 18.03
C MET A 128 -8.84 12.79 19.06
N PRO A 129 -8.40 14.05 18.94
CA PRO A 129 -7.50 14.67 19.93
C PRO A 129 -8.10 14.74 21.33
N SER A 130 -9.43 14.89 21.42
CA SER A 130 -10.21 14.86 22.65
C SER A 130 -11.56 14.20 22.39
N TRP A 131 -12.24 13.72 23.43
CA TRP A 131 -13.53 13.03 23.29
C TRP A 131 -14.65 13.93 22.70
N THR A 132 -14.49 15.26 22.75
CA THR A 132 -15.42 16.25 22.20
C THR A 132 -15.07 16.77 20.80
N THR A 133 -13.86 16.49 20.29
CA THR A 133 -13.39 17.04 19.01
C THR A 133 -13.67 16.09 17.83
N ARG A 134 -13.76 16.65 16.63
CA ARG A 134 -14.00 15.85 15.43
C ARG A 134 -12.77 14.96 15.13
N PRO A 135 -12.98 13.70 14.67
CA PRO A 135 -11.89 12.82 14.30
C PRO A 135 -11.10 13.39 13.12
N ARG A 136 -9.76 13.33 13.21
CA ARG A 136 -8.85 13.71 12.12
C ARG A 136 -9.01 12.76 10.94
N TRP A 137 -9.16 11.47 11.22
CA TRP A 137 -9.37 10.46 10.20
C TRP A 137 -10.84 10.35 9.81
N LYS A 138 -11.09 10.19 8.50
CA LYS A 138 -12.45 9.98 7.95
C LYS A 138 -12.47 8.70 7.12
N ALA A 139 -13.27 7.74 7.56
CA ALA A 139 -13.47 6.47 6.85
C ALA A 139 -14.01 6.61 5.42
N ARG A 140 -14.74 7.69 5.11
CA ARG A 140 -15.37 7.97 3.80
C ARG A 140 -16.03 6.73 3.16
N ARG A 141 -16.70 5.88 3.96
CA ARG A 141 -17.25 4.57 3.53
C ARG A 141 -18.10 4.62 2.27
N ARG A 142 -18.88 5.69 2.07
CA ARG A 142 -19.75 5.88 0.89
C ARG A 142 -18.97 6.05 -0.41
N ALA A 143 -17.74 6.57 -0.35
CA ALA A 143 -16.88 6.76 -1.52
C ALA A 143 -16.13 5.48 -1.92
N ILE A 144 -15.98 4.51 -1.01
CA ILE A 144 -15.16 3.31 -1.27
C ILE A 144 -15.71 2.48 -2.44
N ALA A 145 -17.02 2.22 -2.46
CA ALA A 145 -17.65 1.41 -3.50
C ALA A 145 -17.54 2.03 -4.92
N PRO A 146 -17.89 3.32 -5.15
CA PRO A 146 -17.70 3.93 -6.46
C PRO A 146 -16.22 4.05 -6.86
N THR A 147 -15.31 4.32 -5.91
CA THR A 147 -13.86 4.32 -6.17
C THR A 147 -13.37 2.93 -6.62
N ALA A 148 -13.77 1.86 -5.94
CA ALA A 148 -13.42 0.49 -6.32
C ALA A 148 -13.93 0.14 -7.72
N LYS A 149 -15.17 0.54 -8.05
CA LYS A 149 -15.77 0.33 -9.37
C LYS A 149 -14.94 0.99 -10.48
N ALA A 150 -14.56 2.26 -10.30
CA ALA A 150 -13.77 3.00 -11.28
C ALA A 150 -12.37 2.38 -11.45
N MET A 151 -11.66 2.17 -10.33
CA MET A 151 -10.31 1.58 -10.35
C MET A 151 -10.28 0.19 -10.98
N TYR A 152 -11.29 -0.64 -10.69
CA TYR A 152 -11.34 -2.01 -11.21
C TYR A 152 -11.60 -2.04 -12.71
N ARG A 153 -12.47 -1.15 -13.21
CA ARG A 153 -12.67 -0.97 -14.65
C ARG A 153 -11.37 -0.56 -15.34
N GLU A 154 -10.72 0.49 -14.83
CA GLU A 154 -9.45 1.01 -15.37
C GLU A 154 -8.37 -0.08 -15.37
N MET A 155 -8.29 -0.88 -14.31
CA MET A 155 -7.38 -2.01 -14.23
C MET A 155 -7.66 -3.08 -15.31
N LEU A 156 -8.92 -3.46 -15.53
CA LEU A 156 -9.26 -4.47 -16.55
C LEU A 156 -8.99 -3.95 -17.97
N GLU A 157 -9.28 -2.67 -18.23
CA GLU A 157 -8.99 -2.01 -19.51
C GLU A 157 -7.47 -1.93 -19.74
N ALA A 158 -6.69 -1.48 -18.74
CA ALA A 158 -5.23 -1.46 -18.80
C ALA A 158 -4.64 -2.87 -18.98
N PHE A 159 -5.20 -3.87 -18.30
CA PHE A 159 -4.79 -5.26 -18.48
C PHE A 159 -5.04 -5.73 -19.91
N ALA A 160 -6.21 -5.45 -20.50
CA ALA A 160 -6.50 -5.82 -21.88
C ALA A 160 -5.55 -5.13 -22.88
N ALA A 161 -5.31 -3.83 -22.69
CA ALA A 161 -4.38 -3.03 -23.48
C ALA A 161 -2.90 -3.45 -23.33
N GLY A 162 -2.54 -4.17 -22.25
CA GLY A 162 -1.16 -4.53 -21.96
C GLY A 162 -0.36 -3.41 -21.29
N ASP A 163 -1.02 -2.39 -20.73
CA ASP A 163 -0.38 -1.25 -20.08
C ASP A 163 0.09 -1.60 -18.66
N LYS A 164 1.33 -2.09 -18.57
CA LYS A 164 1.97 -2.43 -17.30
C LYS A 164 2.21 -1.20 -16.41
N VAL A 165 2.36 0.00 -16.97
CA VAL A 165 2.66 1.22 -16.20
C VAL A 165 1.43 1.59 -15.37
N THR A 166 0.27 1.62 -16.01
CA THR A 166 -1.01 1.88 -15.33
C THR A 166 -1.33 0.79 -14.30
N LEU A 167 -1.07 -0.49 -14.61
CA LEU A 167 -1.24 -1.58 -13.65
C LEU A 167 -0.38 -1.43 -12.39
N ASN A 168 0.90 -1.07 -12.55
CA ASN A 168 1.79 -0.84 -11.42
C ASN A 168 1.35 0.35 -10.56
N LYS A 169 0.72 1.37 -11.14
CA LYS A 169 0.19 2.52 -10.42
C LYS A 169 -1.05 2.15 -9.58
N ILE A 170 -2.01 1.45 -10.16
CA ILE A 170 -3.33 1.20 -9.57
C ILE A 170 -3.33 -0.03 -8.67
N CYS A 171 -2.58 -1.08 -9.01
CA CYS A 171 -2.48 -2.30 -8.24
C CYS A 171 -1.32 -2.25 -7.25
N LEU A 172 -1.40 -3.07 -6.20
CA LEU A 172 -0.27 -3.37 -5.34
C LEU A 172 0.74 -4.29 -6.05
N GLY A 173 2.00 -4.22 -5.63
CA GLY A 173 3.15 -4.76 -6.38
C GLY A 173 3.00 -6.23 -6.75
N GLU A 174 2.61 -7.09 -5.80
CA GLU A 174 2.44 -8.53 -6.06
C GLU A 174 1.32 -8.83 -7.06
N PHE A 175 0.23 -8.07 -7.03
CA PHE A 175 -0.86 -8.25 -7.98
C PHE A 175 -0.50 -7.68 -9.36
N ALA A 176 0.16 -6.52 -9.40
CA ALA A 176 0.67 -5.94 -10.65
C ALA A 176 1.67 -6.88 -11.36
N LYS A 177 2.58 -7.52 -10.61
CA LYS A 177 3.52 -8.52 -11.14
C LYS A 177 2.79 -9.71 -11.76
N LYS A 178 1.77 -10.26 -11.08
CA LYS A 178 0.96 -11.37 -11.61
C LYS A 178 0.25 -10.99 -12.92
N LEU A 179 -0.33 -9.80 -12.99
CA LEU A 179 -0.97 -9.29 -14.20
C LEU A 179 0.05 -9.03 -15.32
N GLY A 180 1.21 -8.44 -14.98
CA GLY A 180 2.32 -8.22 -15.91
C GLY A 180 2.83 -9.53 -16.53
N ALA A 181 3.08 -10.55 -15.71
CA ALA A 181 3.48 -11.87 -16.19
C ALA A 181 2.40 -12.53 -17.07
N ALA A 182 1.11 -12.30 -16.78
CA ALA A 182 0.02 -12.77 -17.63
C ALA A 182 -0.08 -12.00 -18.96
N ILE A 183 0.35 -10.75 -19.02
CA ILE A 183 0.50 -9.99 -20.27
C ILE A 183 1.67 -10.56 -21.08
N ASP A 184 2.80 -10.86 -20.45
CA ASP A 184 4.00 -11.38 -21.11
C ASP A 184 3.80 -12.76 -21.75
N ARG A 185 2.87 -13.57 -21.22
CA ARG A 185 2.54 -14.89 -21.77
C ARG A 185 1.56 -14.84 -22.95
N ARG A 186 1.06 -13.67 -23.35
CA ARG A 186 0.10 -13.56 -24.45
C ARG A 186 0.80 -13.81 -25.78
N ASP A 187 0.04 -14.33 -26.75
CA ASP A 187 0.53 -14.42 -28.12
C ASP A 187 0.77 -12.99 -28.66
N PRO A 188 1.98 -12.64 -29.11
CA PRO A 188 2.28 -11.32 -29.67
C PRO A 188 1.48 -11.01 -30.95
N LYS A 189 0.93 -12.03 -31.62
CA LYS A 189 0.05 -11.89 -32.79
C LYS A 189 -1.40 -11.58 -32.42
N GLU A 190 -1.78 -11.72 -31.15
CA GLU A 190 -3.12 -11.44 -30.67
C GLU A 190 -3.11 -10.21 -29.74
N ARG A 191 -4.23 -9.50 -29.70
CA ARG A 191 -4.55 -8.44 -28.74
C ARG A 191 -5.84 -8.81 -28.04
N VAL A 192 -6.02 -8.29 -26.83
CA VAL A 192 -7.25 -8.51 -26.06
C VAL A 192 -8.04 -7.22 -26.07
N ARG A 193 -9.29 -7.28 -26.52
CA ARG A 193 -10.26 -6.21 -26.35
C ARG A 193 -11.14 -6.55 -25.15
N PHE A 194 -11.32 -5.59 -24.27
CA PHE A 194 -12.16 -5.73 -23.08
C PHE A 194 -13.12 -4.57 -22.97
N GLU A 195 -14.35 -4.86 -22.58
CA GLU A 195 -15.39 -3.86 -22.34
C GLU A 195 -16.32 -4.31 -21.21
N VAL A 196 -16.72 -3.35 -20.38
CA VAL A 196 -17.82 -3.54 -19.43
C VAL A 196 -19.12 -3.11 -20.10
N VAL A 197 -19.88 -4.09 -20.59
CA VAL A 197 -21.16 -3.87 -21.32
C VAL A 197 -22.17 -3.15 -20.43
N ARG A 198 -22.36 -3.66 -19.20
CA ARG A 198 -23.27 -3.06 -18.22
C ARG A 198 -22.91 -3.46 -16.79
N TYR A 199 -23.40 -2.66 -15.86
CA TYR A 199 -23.39 -2.99 -14.43
C TYR A 199 -24.75 -3.52 -14.01
N ASN A 200 -24.76 -4.57 -13.20
CA ASN A 200 -25.97 -5.32 -12.86
C ASN A 200 -26.39 -5.07 -11.41
N GLY A 201 -27.69 -5.23 -11.11
CA GLY A 201 -28.21 -5.15 -9.74
C GLY A 201 -28.06 -3.78 -9.08
N GLY A 202 -28.51 -2.72 -9.75
CA GLY A 202 -28.24 -1.31 -9.38
C GLY A 202 -28.58 -0.89 -7.94
N LEU A 203 -29.55 -1.51 -7.27
CA LEU A 203 -29.84 -1.22 -5.85
C LEU A 203 -28.88 -1.95 -4.88
N PHE A 204 -28.25 -3.03 -5.33
CA PHE A 204 -27.44 -3.93 -4.48
C PHE A 204 -25.94 -3.87 -4.79
N TYR A 205 -25.53 -3.27 -5.92
CA TYR A 205 -24.15 -3.21 -6.39
C TYR A 205 -23.83 -1.85 -7.04
N PRO A 206 -22.57 -1.36 -6.93
CA PRO A 206 -21.46 -1.93 -6.15
C PRO A 206 -21.70 -1.80 -4.64
N ARG A 207 -21.24 -2.76 -3.84
CA ARG A 207 -21.49 -2.79 -2.39
C ARG A 207 -20.25 -3.16 -1.58
N LEU A 208 -19.98 -2.36 -0.56
CA LEU A 208 -18.96 -2.65 0.45
C LEU A 208 -19.37 -3.88 1.27
N LYS A 209 -18.54 -4.93 1.26
CA LYS A 209 -18.76 -6.21 1.94
C LYS A 209 -17.97 -6.31 3.24
N SER A 210 -16.70 -5.91 3.22
CA SER A 210 -15.84 -5.83 4.41
C SER A 210 -15.06 -4.52 4.41
N HIS A 211 -14.76 -3.98 5.58
CA HIS A 211 -13.89 -2.83 5.77
C HIS A 211 -13.28 -2.87 7.17
N GLN A 212 -11.96 -2.94 7.21
CA GLN A 212 -11.16 -3.29 8.37
C GLN A 212 -9.81 -2.55 8.35
N ILE A 213 -9.25 -2.27 9.52
CA ILE A 213 -7.97 -1.57 9.68
C ILE A 213 -7.14 -2.36 10.70
N HIS A 214 -5.95 -2.78 10.29
CA HIS A 214 -5.06 -3.58 11.13
C HIS A 214 -3.59 -3.16 11.01
N GLU A 215 -2.85 -3.36 12.09
CA GLU A 215 -1.40 -3.34 12.11
C GLU A 215 -0.89 -4.65 11.49
N VAL A 216 -0.40 -4.58 10.26
CA VAL A 216 0.09 -5.77 9.53
C VAL A 216 1.60 -5.90 9.67
N ASN A 217 2.31 -4.77 9.82
CA ASN A 217 3.75 -4.75 9.99
C ASN A 217 4.11 -4.86 11.49
N PRO A 218 4.72 -5.96 11.96
CA PRO A 218 5.10 -6.10 13.37
C PRO A 218 6.24 -5.15 13.79
N PHE A 219 7.02 -4.65 12.83
CA PHE A 219 8.19 -3.80 13.07
C PHE A 219 7.86 -2.29 12.99
N ASP A 220 6.82 -1.92 12.24
CA ASP A 220 6.36 -0.54 12.12
C ASP A 220 4.93 -0.39 12.64
N ARG A 221 4.82 0.05 13.89
CA ARG A 221 3.53 0.35 14.53
C ARG A 221 2.99 1.73 14.16
N SER A 222 3.74 2.54 13.40
CA SER A 222 3.31 3.87 12.99
C SER A 222 2.38 3.83 11.78
N VAL A 223 2.36 2.72 11.02
CA VAL A 223 1.53 2.55 9.84
C VAL A 223 0.56 1.39 10.03
N VAL A 224 -0.72 1.63 9.74
CA VAL A 224 -1.74 0.59 9.63
C VAL A 224 -2.13 0.41 8.17
N THR A 225 -2.61 -0.79 7.85
CA THR A 225 -3.21 -1.08 6.56
C THR A 225 -4.72 -1.08 6.71
N GLU A 226 -5.38 -0.29 5.87
CA GLU A 226 -6.83 -0.26 5.72
C GLU A 226 -7.19 -1.09 4.49
N GLN A 227 -8.06 -2.07 4.66
CA GLN A 227 -8.51 -2.96 3.61
C GLN A 227 -10.03 -2.91 3.48
N ALA A 228 -10.51 -2.87 2.24
CA ALA A 228 -11.93 -2.86 1.93
C ALA A 228 -12.23 -3.86 0.81
N VAL A 229 -13.30 -4.65 0.98
CA VAL A 229 -13.78 -5.58 -0.04
C VAL A 229 -15.07 -5.04 -0.63
N VAL A 230 -15.12 -4.85 -1.94
CA VAL A 230 -16.28 -4.35 -2.66
C VAL A 230 -16.75 -5.42 -3.65
N ALA A 231 -18.03 -5.76 -3.59
CA ALA A 231 -18.65 -6.59 -4.61
C ALA A 231 -19.12 -5.72 -5.78
N ILE A 232 -18.75 -6.11 -6.99
CA ILE A 232 -19.13 -5.45 -8.25
C ILE A 232 -19.81 -6.51 -9.12
N ALA A 233 -21.04 -6.24 -9.54
CA ALA A 233 -21.78 -7.07 -10.48
C ALA A 233 -21.75 -6.41 -11.86
N SER A 234 -21.24 -7.12 -12.87
CA SER A 234 -21.19 -6.62 -14.24
C SER A 234 -21.30 -7.72 -15.28
N THR A 235 -21.78 -7.32 -16.45
CA THR A 235 -21.64 -8.10 -17.68
C THR A 235 -20.41 -7.57 -18.42
N GLN A 236 -19.45 -8.45 -18.64
CA GLN A 236 -18.16 -8.16 -19.24
C GLN A 236 -18.04 -8.87 -20.58
N GLN A 237 -17.44 -8.19 -21.54
CA GLN A 237 -17.15 -8.71 -22.86
C GLN A 237 -15.64 -8.69 -23.05
N ALA A 238 -15.09 -9.82 -23.47
CA ALA A 238 -13.69 -9.93 -23.86
C ALA A 238 -13.60 -10.67 -25.20
N SER A 239 -12.77 -10.18 -26.11
CA SER A 239 -12.48 -10.86 -27.37
C SER A 239 -10.99 -10.78 -27.69
N ARG A 240 -10.52 -11.70 -28.52
CA ARG A 240 -9.17 -11.65 -29.08
C ARG A 240 -9.23 -11.03 -30.46
N VAL A 241 -8.25 -10.21 -30.76
CA VAL A 241 -8.16 -9.45 -32.00
C VAL A 241 -6.81 -9.74 -32.62
N SER A 242 -6.77 -10.01 -33.92
CA SER A 242 -5.51 -10.16 -34.65
C SER A 242 -4.74 -8.84 -34.63
N ALA A 243 -3.48 -8.88 -34.22
CA ALA A 243 -2.61 -7.70 -34.19
C ALA A 243 -2.31 -7.16 -35.60
N ALA A 244 -2.39 -8.02 -36.62
CA ALA A 244 -2.10 -7.65 -38.01
C ALA A 244 -3.32 -7.05 -38.73
N THR A 245 -4.50 -7.62 -38.54
CA THR A 245 -5.71 -7.21 -39.28
C THR A 245 -6.67 -6.36 -38.44
N GLY A 246 -6.54 -6.35 -37.12
CA GLY A 246 -7.51 -5.69 -36.23
C GLY A 246 -8.87 -6.39 -36.16
N GLU A 247 -9.02 -7.54 -36.81
CA GLU A 247 -10.26 -8.32 -36.82
C GLU A 247 -10.38 -9.22 -35.60
N THR A 248 -11.62 -9.45 -35.17
CA THR A 248 -11.89 -10.34 -34.04
C THR A 248 -11.65 -11.78 -34.46
N VAL A 249 -10.84 -12.50 -33.69
CA VAL A 249 -10.58 -13.92 -33.91
C VAL A 249 -11.89 -14.69 -33.75
N PRO A 250 -12.31 -15.50 -34.75
CA PRO A 250 -13.56 -16.26 -34.68
C PRO A 250 -13.64 -17.13 -33.42
N GLY A 251 -14.79 -17.15 -32.75
CA GLY A 251 -15.02 -17.91 -31.51
C GLY A 251 -14.32 -17.35 -30.26
N SER A 252 -13.58 -16.25 -30.36
CA SER A 252 -12.88 -15.65 -29.20
C SER A 252 -13.76 -14.77 -28.32
N LEU A 253 -14.93 -14.37 -28.80
CA LEU A 253 -15.86 -13.51 -28.08
C LEU A 253 -16.43 -14.23 -26.85
N ARG A 254 -16.19 -13.67 -25.67
CA ARG A 254 -16.70 -14.15 -24.39
C ARG A 254 -17.51 -13.06 -23.72
N LEU A 255 -18.81 -13.30 -23.58
CA LEU A 255 -19.71 -12.49 -22.78
C LEU A 255 -19.97 -13.22 -21.47
N GLN A 256 -19.65 -12.58 -20.33
CA GLN A 256 -19.80 -13.19 -19.01
C GLN A 256 -20.48 -12.23 -18.05
N GLU A 257 -21.54 -12.71 -17.42
CA GLU A 257 -22.14 -12.05 -16.26
C GLU A 257 -21.55 -12.64 -14.98
N LYS A 258 -20.96 -11.79 -14.14
CA LYS A 258 -20.32 -12.23 -12.89
C LYS A 258 -20.38 -11.18 -11.80
N ILE A 259 -20.18 -11.66 -10.57
CA ILE A 259 -19.98 -10.85 -9.37
C ILE A 259 -18.54 -11.07 -8.93
N GLU A 260 -17.77 -9.99 -8.89
CA GLU A 260 -16.36 -10.02 -8.49
C GLU A 260 -16.19 -9.24 -7.18
N TYR A 261 -15.38 -9.79 -6.29
CA TYR A 261 -15.08 -9.16 -5.00
C TYR A 261 -13.67 -8.57 -5.07
N VAL A 262 -13.63 -7.26 -5.28
CA VAL A 262 -12.39 -6.51 -5.41
C VAL A 262 -11.91 -6.07 -4.05
N VAL A 263 -10.65 -6.34 -3.76
CA VAL A 263 -9.99 -5.98 -2.51
C VAL A 263 -9.15 -4.74 -2.76
N LEU A 264 -9.53 -3.65 -2.10
CA LEU A 264 -8.73 -2.43 -2.05
C LEU A 264 -7.91 -2.41 -0.76
N SER A 265 -6.72 -1.84 -0.85
CA SER A 265 -5.84 -1.62 0.30
C SER A 265 -5.18 -0.24 0.21
N ARG A 266 -4.94 0.38 1.36
CA ARG A 266 -4.16 1.61 1.51
C ARG A 266 -3.48 1.64 2.87
N GLN A 267 -2.46 2.46 2.99
CA GLN A 267 -1.79 2.72 4.25
C GLN A 267 -2.39 3.94 4.93
N ALA A 268 -2.43 3.92 6.26
CA ALA A 268 -2.75 5.09 7.08
C ALA A 268 -1.71 5.24 8.20
N ASN A 269 -1.28 6.47 8.45
CA ASN A 269 -0.36 6.76 9.54
C ASN A 269 -1.12 6.90 10.86
N GLN A 270 -0.70 6.19 11.91
CA GLN A 270 -1.34 6.22 13.23
C GLN A 270 -1.15 7.54 13.99
N ARG A 271 -0.14 8.35 13.63
CA ARG A 271 0.18 9.63 14.30
C ARG A 271 -0.45 10.81 13.57
N THR A 272 -0.28 10.89 12.25
CA THR A 272 -0.81 12.01 11.44
C THR A 272 -2.25 11.77 10.99
N PHE A 273 -2.69 10.50 10.96
CA PHE A 273 -3.98 10.07 10.44
C PHE A 273 -4.19 10.31 8.93
N GLU A 274 -3.10 10.59 8.23
CA GLU A 274 -3.08 10.72 6.77
C GLU A 274 -3.13 9.34 6.12
N THR A 275 -3.85 9.25 5.01
CA THR A 275 -4.06 8.01 4.26
C THR A 275 -3.45 8.10 2.87
N SER A 276 -2.78 7.04 2.43
CA SER A 276 -2.36 6.92 1.04
C SER A 276 -3.58 6.75 0.11
N PRO A 277 -3.39 6.91 -1.21
CA PRO A 277 -4.40 6.52 -2.19
C PRO A 277 -4.75 5.03 -2.07
N TRP A 278 -5.97 4.68 -2.46
CA TRP A 278 -6.37 3.28 -2.61
C TRP A 278 -5.60 2.63 -3.75
N ARG A 279 -5.21 1.37 -3.56
CA ARG A 279 -4.66 0.49 -4.59
C ARG A 279 -5.38 -0.85 -4.56
N ILE A 280 -5.44 -1.54 -5.69
CA ILE A 280 -6.05 -2.86 -5.79
C ILE A 280 -5.07 -3.89 -5.25
N TRP A 281 -5.43 -4.54 -4.15
CA TRP A 281 -4.68 -5.67 -3.61
C TRP A 281 -4.90 -6.94 -4.44
N GLY A 282 -6.12 -7.14 -4.93
CA GLY A 282 -6.48 -8.28 -5.76
C GLY A 282 -7.98 -8.52 -5.80
N THR A 283 -8.36 -9.73 -6.15
CA THR A 283 -9.74 -10.23 -6.07
C THR A 283 -9.83 -11.38 -5.08
N THR A 284 -11.02 -11.58 -4.52
CA THR A 284 -11.31 -12.69 -3.59
C THR A 284 -12.63 -13.37 -3.95
N SER A 285 -12.92 -14.50 -3.33
CA SER A 285 -14.18 -15.24 -3.46
C SER A 285 -15.14 -14.92 -2.31
N ALA A 286 -16.41 -15.28 -2.49
CA ALA A 286 -17.37 -15.23 -1.40
C ALA A 286 -17.01 -16.30 -0.35
N THR A 287 -17.17 -15.96 0.92
CA THR A 287 -16.91 -16.84 2.04
C THR A 287 -18.08 -17.82 2.20
N THR A 288 -17.84 -19.12 1.99
CA THR A 288 -18.80 -20.17 2.35
C THR A 288 -18.67 -20.52 3.83
N LEU A 289 -19.72 -21.12 4.42
CA LEU A 289 -19.67 -21.55 5.83
C LEU A 289 -18.52 -22.53 6.07
N ASP A 290 -18.37 -23.51 5.18
CA ASP A 290 -17.30 -24.50 5.26
C ASP A 290 -15.90 -23.87 5.12
N ALA A 291 -15.68 -22.99 4.13
CA ALA A 291 -14.41 -22.28 4.00
C ALA A 291 -14.10 -21.45 5.26
N TYR A 292 -15.12 -20.81 5.83
CA TYR A 292 -15.00 -20.07 7.07
C TYR A 292 -14.59 -20.94 8.26
N LEU A 293 -15.25 -22.08 8.46
CA LEU A 293 -14.95 -22.98 9.58
C LEU A 293 -13.53 -23.55 9.48
N ARG A 294 -13.07 -23.87 8.26
CA ARG A 294 -11.68 -24.30 8.02
C ARG A 294 -10.68 -23.19 8.35
N GLU A 295 -10.90 -21.97 7.88
CA GLU A 295 -10.04 -20.83 8.20
C GLU A 295 -9.99 -20.58 9.71
N LYS A 296 -11.15 -20.60 10.38
CA LYS A 296 -11.25 -20.44 11.83
C LYS A 296 -10.44 -21.51 12.57
N ALA A 297 -10.57 -22.79 12.18
CA ALA A 297 -9.82 -23.87 12.82
C ALA A 297 -8.29 -23.69 12.67
N VAL A 298 -7.83 -23.22 11.51
CA VAL A 298 -6.41 -22.90 11.28
C VAL A 298 -5.96 -21.73 12.16
N ILE A 299 -6.76 -20.67 12.25
CA ILE A 299 -6.46 -19.51 13.10
C ILE A 299 -6.42 -19.92 14.59
N ASP A 300 -7.42 -20.66 15.05
CA ASP A 300 -7.51 -21.11 16.44
C ASP A 300 -6.30 -22.01 16.80
N LYS A 301 -5.89 -22.90 15.89
CA LYS A 301 -4.69 -23.74 16.05
C LYS A 301 -3.40 -22.91 16.11
N GLU A 302 -3.26 -21.93 15.25
CA GLU A 302 -2.08 -21.03 15.25
C GLU A 302 -2.05 -20.14 16.49
N GLN A 303 -3.20 -19.67 16.96
CA GLN A 303 -3.32 -18.90 18.20
C GLN A 303 -2.96 -19.75 19.41
N ALA A 304 -3.48 -20.98 19.50
CA ALA A 304 -3.13 -21.93 20.56
C ALA A 304 -1.61 -22.20 20.57
N ARG A 305 -1.02 -22.45 19.40
CA ARG A 305 0.44 -22.63 19.25
C ARG A 305 1.22 -21.43 19.77
N ARG A 306 0.81 -20.20 19.43
CA ARG A 306 1.45 -18.97 19.91
C ARG A 306 1.27 -18.74 21.41
N ALA A 307 0.15 -19.18 21.97
CA ALA A 307 -0.12 -19.13 23.41
C ALA A 307 0.64 -20.22 24.19
N GLY A 308 1.49 -21.02 23.53
CA GLY A 308 2.22 -22.13 24.15
C GLY A 308 1.36 -23.36 24.43
N TRP A 309 0.11 -23.36 23.99
CA TRP A 309 -0.78 -24.52 24.08
C TRP A 309 -0.45 -25.45 22.92
N THR A 310 0.58 -26.27 23.12
CA THR A 310 0.75 -27.48 22.33
C THR A 310 -0.33 -28.45 22.79
N GLY A 311 -1.41 -28.58 22.00
CA GLY A 311 -2.37 -29.64 22.23
C GLY A 311 -1.60 -30.95 22.33
N SER A 312 -1.76 -31.66 23.44
CA SER A 312 -1.24 -33.00 23.64
C SER A 312 -1.61 -33.84 22.42
N ALA A 313 -0.64 -34.09 21.56
CA ALA A 313 -0.79 -35.06 20.50
C ALA A 313 -0.90 -36.43 21.15
N THR A 314 -2.12 -36.96 21.12
CA THR A 314 -2.44 -38.39 20.91
C THR A 314 -1.89 -39.41 21.92
N LYS A 315 -2.82 -40.10 22.58
CA LYS A 315 -2.97 -41.54 22.34
C LYS A 315 -4.36 -41.78 21.78
#